data_AF-A0A948JGI3-F1
#
_entry.id   AF-A0A948JGI3-F1
#
_cell.length_a   1.000
_cell.length_b   1.000
_cell.length_c   1.000
_cell.angle_alpha   90.00
_cell.angle_beta   90.00
_cell.angle_gamma   90.00
#
_symmetry.space_group_name_H-M   'P 1'
#
loop_
_entity.id
_entity.type
_entity.pdbx_description
1 polymer ?
#
loop_
_entity_poly.entity_id
_entity_poly.type
_entity_poly.pdbx_seq_one_letter_code
_entity_poly.pdbx_strand_id
1 'polypeptide(L)'
;MKSLVGKLDVLSVFIAWLLLIAFFLALGYVKFFSPPESSASHLIYIFGAFFCAVVVHIVLAFFNRCPHCNKCLTVQGFKSPHPASSGDWSKVVWHWFSGSIVCIHCGNRVNTNGL
;
A
#
# COMPACT_ATOMS: atom_id res chain seq x y z
N MET A 1 8.79 -14.77 11.39
CA MET A 1 7.80 -13.77 11.85
C MET A 1 7.97 -12.43 11.15
N LYS A 2 9.18 -11.84 11.10
CA LYS A 2 9.45 -10.61 10.33
C LYS A 2 8.96 -10.71 8.88
N SER A 3 9.48 -11.67 8.10
CA SER A 3 9.05 -12.03 6.72
C SER A 3 7.53 -11.98 6.44
N LEU A 4 6.70 -12.31 7.43
CA LEU A 4 5.25 -12.30 7.29
C LEU A 4 4.67 -10.87 7.38
N VAL A 5 5.21 -10.05 8.26
CA VAL A 5 4.78 -8.66 8.49
C VAL A 5 4.99 -7.82 7.23
N GLY A 6 6.17 -7.87 6.61
CA GLY A 6 6.43 -7.13 5.38
C GLY A 6 5.52 -7.54 4.23
N LYS A 7 5.22 -8.84 4.10
CA LYS A 7 4.25 -9.35 3.09
C LYS A 7 2.83 -8.85 3.38
N LEU A 8 2.37 -8.91 4.62
CA LEU A 8 1.04 -8.43 5.01
C LEU A 8 0.91 -6.91 4.81
N ASP A 9 1.97 -6.16 5.08
CA ASP A 9 2.03 -4.71 4.83
C ASP A 9 1.78 -4.42 3.36
N VAL A 10 2.57 -5.01 2.47
CA VAL A 10 2.43 -4.82 1.02
C VAL A 10 1.09 -5.33 0.49
N LEU A 11 0.57 -6.45 1.01
CA LEU A 11 -0.76 -6.94 0.64
C LEU A 11 -1.87 -5.96 1.03
N SER A 12 -1.78 -5.34 2.21
CA SER A 12 -2.75 -4.33 2.64
C SER A 12 -2.78 -3.12 1.71
N VAL A 13 -1.63 -2.70 1.18
CA VAL A 13 -1.54 -1.65 0.15
C VAL A 13 -2.22 -2.08 -1.15
N PHE A 14 -1.93 -3.29 -1.65
CA PHE A 14 -2.59 -3.80 -2.87
C PHE A 14 -4.11 -3.88 -2.70
N ILE A 15 -4.59 -4.36 -1.55
CA ILE A 15 -6.02 -4.42 -1.23
C ILE A 15 -6.60 -3.00 -1.22
N ALA A 16 -5.93 -2.02 -0.59
CA ALA A 16 -6.39 -0.64 -0.58
C ALA A 16 -6.48 -0.06 -2.00
N TRP A 17 -5.50 -0.29 -2.87
CA TRP A 17 -5.55 0.15 -4.27
C TRP A 17 -6.71 -0.49 -5.03
N LEU A 18 -6.92 -1.81 -4.89
CA LEU A 18 -8.03 -2.52 -5.55
C LEU A 18 -9.39 -2.01 -5.07
N LEU A 19 -9.56 -1.80 -3.76
CA LEU A 19 -10.80 -1.26 -3.19
C LEU A 19 -11.05 0.18 -3.64
N LEU A 20 -10.02 1.00 -3.76
CA LEU A 20 -10.15 2.37 -4.26
C LEU A 20 -10.56 2.40 -5.72
N ILE A 21 -9.98 1.53 -6.56
CA ILE A 21 -10.41 1.35 -7.96
C ILE A 21 -11.87 0.89 -8.01
N ALA A 22 -12.24 -0.14 -7.23
CA ALA A 22 -13.60 -0.65 -7.18
C ALA A 22 -14.60 0.42 -6.72
N PHE A 23 -14.22 1.26 -5.76
CA PHE A 23 -15.04 2.38 -5.30
C PHE A 23 -15.34 3.36 -6.43
N PHE A 24 -14.32 3.80 -7.18
CA PHE A 24 -14.53 4.74 -8.28
C PHE A 24 -15.33 4.13 -9.45
N LEU A 25 -15.12 2.85 -9.75
CA LEU A 25 -15.94 2.13 -10.75
C LEU A 25 -17.41 2.05 -10.32
N ALA A 26 -17.67 1.68 -9.06
CA ALA A 26 -19.02 1.63 -8.51
C ALA A 26 -19.67 3.02 -8.46
N LEU A 27 -18.92 4.05 -8.06
CA LEU A 27 -19.39 5.43 -8.04
C LEU A 27 -19.79 5.90 -9.45
N GLY A 28 -18.95 5.64 -10.45
CA GLY A 28 -19.27 5.91 -11.86
C GLY A 28 -20.52 5.15 -12.30
N TYR A 29 -20.62 3.87 -11.97
CA TYR A 29 -21.79 3.06 -12.31
C TYR A 29 -23.09 3.62 -11.71
N VAL A 30 -23.08 3.94 -10.41
CA VAL A 30 -24.23 4.55 -9.72
C VAL A 30 -24.62 5.87 -10.37
N LYS A 31 -23.65 6.72 -10.67
CA LYS A 31 -23.89 8.06 -11.22
C LYS A 31 -24.53 8.03 -12.62
N PHE A 32 -24.13 7.10 -13.47
CA PHE A 32 -24.51 7.10 -14.89
C PHE A 32 -25.59 6.09 -15.26
N PHE A 33 -25.76 5.01 -14.49
CA PHE A 33 -26.60 3.88 -14.91
C PHE A 33 -27.66 3.48 -13.88
N SER A 34 -27.58 3.93 -12.63
CA SER A 34 -28.53 3.50 -11.59
C SER A 34 -29.75 4.41 -11.50
N PRO A 35 -30.96 3.86 -11.24
CA PRO A 35 -32.16 4.66 -10.98
C PRO A 35 -31.98 5.60 -9.77
N PRO A 36 -32.68 6.74 -9.72
CA PRO A 36 -32.56 7.72 -8.63
C PRO A 36 -32.85 7.15 -7.23
N GLU A 37 -33.74 6.16 -7.13
CA GLU A 37 -34.10 5.49 -5.87
C GLU A 37 -33.16 4.34 -5.47
N SER A 38 -32.12 4.07 -6.26
CA SER A 38 -31.16 3.00 -5.94
C SER A 38 -30.34 3.31 -4.68
N SER A 39 -30.15 2.30 -3.84
CA SER A 39 -29.32 2.43 -2.64
C SER A 39 -27.83 2.42 -2.98
N ALA A 40 -27.11 3.42 -2.45
CA ALA A 40 -25.65 3.53 -2.58
C ALA A 40 -24.88 2.91 -1.40
N SER A 41 -25.52 2.06 -0.58
CA SER A 41 -24.90 1.47 0.62
C SER A 41 -23.62 0.67 0.32
N HIS A 42 -23.53 0.05 -0.85
CA HIS A 42 -22.31 -0.65 -1.31
C HIS A 42 -21.09 0.28 -1.39
N LEU A 43 -21.26 1.57 -1.74
CA LEU A 43 -20.16 2.54 -1.74
C LEU A 43 -19.59 2.74 -0.32
N ILE A 44 -20.47 2.79 0.68
CA ILE A 44 -20.08 2.90 2.10
C ILE A 44 -19.28 1.67 2.52
N TYR A 45 -19.74 0.46 2.17
CA TYR A 45 -19.04 -0.78 2.52
C TYR A 45 -17.67 -0.88 1.84
N ILE A 46 -17.57 -0.54 0.55
CA ILE A 46 -16.29 -0.56 -0.18
C ILE A 46 -15.32 0.47 0.43
N PHE A 47 -15.80 1.69 0.71
CA PHE A 47 -14.98 2.74 1.31
C PHE A 47 -14.55 2.39 2.74
N GLY A 48 -15.44 1.78 3.53
CA GLY A 48 -15.12 1.27 4.86
C GLY A 48 -14.06 0.18 4.82
N ALA A 49 -14.16 -0.77 3.89
CA ALA A 49 -13.13 -1.78 3.69
C ALA A 49 -11.78 -1.18 3.27
N PHE A 50 -11.80 -0.17 2.38
CA PHE A 50 -10.60 0.58 1.99
C PHE A 50 -9.94 1.22 3.22
N PHE A 51 -10.72 1.89 4.07
CA PHE A 51 -10.22 2.51 5.28
C PHE A 51 -9.59 1.50 6.24
N CYS A 52 -10.23 0.34 6.43
CA CYS A 52 -9.66 -0.75 7.22
C CYS A 52 -8.31 -1.23 6.66
N ALA A 53 -8.19 -1.40 5.34
CA ALA A 53 -6.93 -1.79 4.70
C ALA A 53 -5.83 -0.74 4.91
N VAL A 54 -6.16 0.55 4.84
CA VAL A 54 -5.24 1.66 5.13
C VAL A 54 -4.78 1.63 6.59
N VAL A 55 -5.69 1.40 7.55
CA VAL A 55 -5.32 1.29 8.97
C VAL A 55 -4.37 0.11 9.20
N VAL A 56 -4.64 -1.04 8.57
CA VAL A 56 -3.75 -2.20 8.63
C VAL A 56 -2.36 -1.85 8.06
N HIS A 57 -2.30 -1.19 6.90
CA HIS A 57 -1.04 -0.72 6.33
C HIS A 57 -0.27 0.20 7.29
N ILE A 58 -0.94 1.20 7.87
CA ILE A 58 -0.30 2.14 8.81
C ILE A 58 0.35 1.39 9.97
N VAL A 59 -0.36 0.43 10.58
CA VAL A 59 0.17 -0.36 11.68
C VAL A 59 1.35 -1.24 11.24
N LEU A 60 1.22 -1.97 10.13
CA LEU A 60 2.25 -2.90 9.67
C LEU A 60 3.51 -2.18 9.16
N ALA A 61 3.35 -1.02 8.52
CA ALA A 61 4.45 -0.20 8.04
C ALA A 61 5.42 0.22 9.15
N PHE A 62 4.93 0.41 10.39
CA PHE A 62 5.81 0.70 11.54
C PHE A 62 6.76 -0.44 11.88
N PHE A 63 6.45 -1.67 11.50
CA PHE A 63 7.28 -2.85 11.73
C PHE A 63 8.09 -3.23 10.48
N ASN A 64 7.64 -2.82 9.29
CA ASN A 64 8.32 -3.04 8.02
C ASN A 64 9.43 -2.00 7.75
N ARG A 65 10.55 -2.12 8.47
CA ARG A 65 11.64 -1.14 8.49
C ARG A 65 12.90 -1.62 7.80
N CYS A 66 13.64 -0.67 7.21
CA CYS A 66 14.97 -0.91 6.66
C CYS A 66 15.96 -1.25 7.78
N PRO A 67 16.74 -2.35 7.69
CA PRO A 67 17.73 -2.70 8.70
C PRO A 67 18.93 -1.73 8.77
N HIS A 68 19.12 -0.88 7.76
CA HIS A 68 20.26 0.04 7.71
C HIS A 68 19.95 1.45 8.23
N CYS A 69 18.74 1.96 7.99
CA CYS A 69 18.36 3.32 8.40
C CYS A 69 17.14 3.38 9.33
N ASN A 70 16.55 2.22 9.66
CA ASN A 70 15.39 2.05 10.54
C ASN A 70 14.14 2.85 10.14
N LYS A 71 14.05 3.33 8.90
CA LYS A 71 12.86 3.97 8.34
C LYS A 71 11.94 2.94 7.69
N CYS A 72 10.64 3.21 7.71
CA CYS A 72 9.63 2.37 7.08
C CYS A 72 9.91 2.24 5.57
N LEU A 73 9.77 1.05 5.01
CA LEU A 73 10.11 0.81 3.59
C LEU A 73 8.98 1.23 2.64
N THR A 74 7.74 1.16 3.12
CA THR A 74 6.51 1.39 2.37
C THR A 74 5.90 2.77 2.62
N VAL A 75 6.60 3.66 3.35
CA VAL A 75 6.16 5.03 3.64
C VAL A 75 7.28 6.01 3.30
N GLN A 76 7.04 6.94 2.37
CA GLN A 76 8.03 7.92 1.94
C GLN A 76 8.07 9.19 2.79
N GLY A 77 6.91 9.66 3.27
CA GLY A 77 6.79 11.00 3.84
C GLY A 77 7.02 12.10 2.80
N PHE A 78 7.66 13.20 3.18
CA PHE A 78 7.82 14.40 2.35
C PHE A 78 9.17 14.50 1.61
N LYS A 79 10.12 13.61 1.91
CA LYS A 79 11.44 13.65 1.26
C LYS A 79 11.39 12.92 -0.08
N SER A 80 12.11 13.44 -1.07
CA SER A 80 12.30 12.74 -2.33
C SER A 80 13.03 11.40 -2.09
N PRO A 81 12.73 10.37 -2.90
CA PRO A 81 13.44 9.10 -2.80
C PRO A 81 14.94 9.27 -3.06
N HIS A 82 15.74 8.43 -2.41
CA HIS A 82 17.19 8.40 -2.61
C HIS A 82 17.50 8.12 -4.09
N PRO A 83 18.46 8.81 -4.74
CA PRO A 83 18.75 8.65 -6.18
C PRO A 83 19.09 7.23 -6.61
N ALA A 84 19.67 6.43 -5.71
CA ALA A 84 20.00 5.02 -5.96
C ALA A 84 18.78 4.08 -5.86
N SER A 85 17.64 4.54 -5.36
CA SER A 85 16.41 3.74 -5.31
C SER A 85 15.72 3.68 -6.66
N SER A 86 14.88 2.67 -6.87
CA SER A 86 14.16 2.47 -8.14
C SER A 86 12.92 3.37 -8.31
N GLY A 87 12.75 4.37 -7.45
CA GLY A 87 11.61 5.29 -7.44
C GLY A 87 11.05 5.49 -6.04
N ASP A 88 9.74 5.76 -5.95
CA ASP A 88 9.03 6.03 -4.70
C ASP A 88 8.63 4.76 -3.94
N TRP A 89 7.90 4.95 -2.83
CA TRP A 89 7.37 3.87 -2.02
C TRP A 89 6.44 2.91 -2.79
N SER A 90 5.75 3.37 -3.83
CA SER A 90 4.89 2.51 -4.64
C SER A 90 5.72 1.48 -5.42
N LYS A 91 6.93 1.86 -5.88
CA LYS A 91 7.87 0.93 -6.49
C LYS A 91 8.36 -0.12 -5.50
N VAL A 92 8.57 0.26 -4.22
CA VAL A 92 8.90 -0.72 -3.18
C VAL A 92 7.79 -1.75 -3.02
N VAL A 93 6.53 -1.33 -2.97
CA VAL A 93 5.35 -2.21 -2.89
C VAL A 93 5.29 -3.16 -4.09
N TRP A 94 5.43 -2.64 -5.31
CA TRP A 94 5.42 -3.46 -6.54
C TRP A 94 6.56 -4.49 -6.59
N HIS A 95 7.75 -4.12 -6.16
CA HIS A 95 8.92 -4.99 -6.20
C HIS A 95 9.11 -5.86 -4.96
N TRP A 96 8.22 -5.80 -3.98
CA TRP A 96 8.38 -6.50 -2.70
C TRP A 96 8.62 -8.00 -2.88
N PHE A 97 7.84 -8.65 -3.75
CA PHE A 97 7.89 -10.08 -4.01
C PHE A 97 9.04 -10.51 -4.94
N SER A 98 9.87 -9.57 -5.42
CA SER A 98 11.08 -9.90 -6.19
C SER A 98 12.21 -10.48 -5.31
N GLY A 99 12.07 -10.44 -3.98
CA GLY A 99 13.07 -10.90 -3.02
C GLY A 99 14.11 -9.84 -2.62
N SER A 100 14.19 -8.71 -3.33
CA SER A 100 15.01 -7.58 -2.87
C SER A 100 14.50 -6.23 -3.39
N ILE A 101 14.64 -5.19 -2.58
CA ILE A 101 14.31 -3.81 -2.93
C ILE A 101 15.45 -2.86 -2.55
N VAL A 102 15.51 -1.68 -3.13
CA VAL A 102 16.44 -0.62 -2.70
C VAL A 102 15.68 0.36 -1.83
N CYS A 103 16.18 0.64 -0.63
CA CYS A 103 15.52 1.54 0.31
C CYS A 103 15.43 2.96 -0.26
N ILE A 104 14.21 3.50 -0.32
CA ILE A 104 13.92 4.88 -0.77
C ILE A 104 14.54 5.96 0.13
N HIS A 105 15.07 5.61 1.30
CA HIS A 105 15.63 6.57 2.24
C HIS A 105 17.16 6.62 2.28
N CYS A 106 17.83 5.47 2.14
CA CYS A 106 19.29 5.38 2.28
C CYS A 106 19.99 4.73 1.08
N GLY A 107 19.25 4.26 0.07
CA GLY A 107 19.84 3.65 -1.12
C GLY A 107 20.44 2.24 -0.92
N ASN A 108 20.40 1.68 0.29
CA ASN A 108 20.88 0.32 0.52
C ASN A 108 19.88 -0.71 0.00
N ARG A 109 20.41 -1.79 -0.58
CA ARG A 109 19.63 -2.97 -0.95
C ARG A 109 19.18 -3.72 0.30
N VAL A 110 17.93 -4.16 0.29
CA VAL A 110 17.26 -4.83 1.39
C VAL A 110 16.68 -6.14 0.88
N ASN A 111 16.96 -7.24 1.58
CA ASN A 111 16.36 -8.55 1.29
C ASN A 111 14.95 -8.63 1.91
N THR A 112 13.93 -8.64 1.07
CA THR A 112 12.51 -8.66 1.52
C THR A 112 12.07 -10.02 2.05
N ASN A 113 12.76 -11.11 1.70
CA ASN A 113 12.45 -12.44 2.25
C ASN A 113 12.79 -12.53 3.75
N GLY A 114 13.74 -11.72 4.22
CA GLY A 114 14.12 -11.63 5.63
C GLY A 114 13.27 -10.66 6.46
N LEU A 115 12.33 -9.92 5.84
CA LEU A 115 11.67 -8.75 6.43
C LEU A 115 10.15 -8.81 6.56
#